data_AF-A0A0A7G2Y4-F1
#
_entry.id   AF-A0A0A7G2Y4-F1
#
_cell.length_a   1.000
_cell.length_b   1.000
_cell.length_c   1.000
_cell.angle_alpha   90.00
_cell.angle_beta   90.00
_cell.angle_gamma   90.00
#
_symmetry.space_group_name_H-M   'P 1'
#
loop_
_entity.id
_entity.type
_entity.pdbx_description
1 polymer ?
#
loop_
_entity_poly.entity_id
_entity_poly.type
_entity_poly.pdbx_seq_one_letter_code
_entity_poly.pdbx_strand_id
1 'polypeptide(L)'
;MNNVIGSKELQNDGEYLYTRGYSAQGKVYKDYNEFNKKSKEVCYIPELSDYKYNYHDFFNIALGNKRLAKELFDVVDWQSPETYLDELINNGNVKIVDDKAYFNINGDDVDDWKPSKEFL
;
A
#
# COMPACT_ATOMS: atom_id res chain seq x y z
N MET A 1 1.83 -13.77 -15.69
CA MET A 1 1.00 -13.51 -14.49
C MET A 1 0.14 -12.30 -14.78
N ASN A 2 -1.15 -12.33 -14.44
CA ASN A 2 -1.97 -11.12 -14.55
C ASN A 2 -1.50 -10.12 -13.50
N ASN A 3 -1.02 -8.96 -13.94
CA ASN A 3 -0.57 -7.88 -13.06
C ASN A 3 -1.73 -7.01 -12.56
N VAL A 4 -2.98 -7.42 -12.83
CA VAL A 4 -4.18 -6.69 -12.48
C VAL A 4 -5.23 -7.65 -11.91
N ILE A 5 -5.83 -7.26 -10.78
CA ILE A 5 -7.04 -7.85 -10.20
C ILE A 5 -8.19 -6.87 -10.45
N GLY A 6 -9.28 -7.35 -11.05
CA GLY A 6 -10.40 -6.50 -11.48
C GLY A 6 -10.23 -5.93 -12.89
N SER A 7 -11.02 -4.91 -13.23
CA SER A 7 -10.96 -4.21 -14.53
C SER A 7 -11.13 -2.69 -14.37
N LYS A 8 -10.66 -1.95 -15.38
CA LYS A 8 -10.82 -0.49 -15.54
C LYS A 8 -11.36 -0.22 -16.94
N GLU A 9 -12.49 0.46 -17.04
CA GLU A 9 -13.19 0.71 -18.31
C GLU A 9 -13.57 2.19 -18.45
N LEU A 10 -13.18 2.84 -19.55
CA LEU A 10 -13.59 4.20 -19.85
C LEU A 10 -15.06 4.22 -20.26
N GLN A 11 -15.87 4.98 -19.55
CA GLN A 11 -17.29 5.15 -19.82
C GLN A 11 -17.53 6.29 -20.82
N ASN A 12 -18.74 6.36 -21.37
CA ASN A 12 -19.12 7.35 -22.38
C ASN A 12 -19.08 8.80 -21.89
N ASP A 13 -19.16 9.01 -20.56
CA ASP A 13 -19.06 10.31 -19.91
C ASP A 13 -17.60 10.77 -19.68
N GLY A 14 -16.62 9.94 -20.05
CA GLY A 14 -15.19 10.22 -19.85
C GLY A 14 -14.65 9.78 -18.49
N GLU A 15 -15.48 9.24 -17.61
CA GLU A 15 -15.06 8.70 -16.31
C GLU A 15 -14.63 7.23 -16.42
N TYR A 16 -13.78 6.79 -15.51
CA TYR A 16 -13.38 5.38 -15.42
C TYR A 16 -14.25 4.62 -14.43
N LEU A 17 -14.87 3.54 -14.90
CA LEU A 17 -15.49 2.53 -14.06
C LEU A 17 -14.44 1.50 -13.64
N TYR A 18 -14.37 1.22 -12.34
CA TYR A 18 -13.48 0.20 -11.78
C TYR A 18 -14.32 -0.95 -11.24
N THR A 19 -14.07 -2.16 -11.73
CA THR A 19 -14.71 -3.38 -11.25
C THR A 19 -13.71 -4.17 -10.42
N ARG A 20 -14.09 -4.55 -9.20
CA ARG A 20 -13.26 -5.34 -8.29
C ARG A 20 -13.27 -6.82 -8.71
N GLY A 21 -12.10 -7.46 -8.71
CA GLY A 21 -11.92 -8.90 -8.91
C GLY A 21 -11.62 -9.62 -7.59
N TYR A 22 -11.69 -10.95 -7.58
CA TYR A 22 -11.36 -11.75 -6.41
C TYR A 22 -9.85 -11.74 -6.15
N SER A 23 -9.49 -11.42 -4.91
CA SER A 23 -8.17 -11.61 -4.31
C SER A 23 -8.17 -12.87 -3.43
N ALA A 24 -7.21 -13.04 -2.52
CA ALA A 24 -7.17 -14.23 -1.68
C ALA A 24 -8.22 -14.21 -0.56
N GLN A 25 -8.53 -13.05 0.00
CA GLN A 25 -9.46 -12.88 1.13
C GLN A 25 -10.62 -11.90 0.86
N GLY A 26 -10.77 -11.39 -0.36
CA GLY A 26 -11.87 -10.47 -0.67
C GLY A 26 -11.98 -10.08 -2.15
N LYS A 27 -12.59 -8.93 -2.41
CA LYS A 27 -12.68 -8.33 -3.75
C LYS A 27 -12.05 -6.96 -3.81
N VAL A 28 -11.08 -6.77 -4.69
CA VAL A 28 -10.37 -5.50 -4.86
C VAL A 28 -10.17 -5.15 -6.33
N TYR A 29 -9.92 -3.88 -6.61
CA TYR A 29 -9.16 -3.51 -7.81
C TYR A 29 -7.70 -3.37 -7.39
N LYS A 30 -6.77 -3.98 -8.14
CA LYS A 30 -5.34 -3.89 -7.84
C LYS A 30 -4.53 -3.95 -9.13
N ASP A 31 -3.75 -2.92 -9.43
CA ASP A 31 -2.92 -2.84 -10.63
C ASP A 31 -1.45 -2.63 -10.25
N TYR A 32 -0.66 -3.71 -10.37
CA TYR A 32 0.76 -3.70 -10.06
C TYR A 32 1.56 -2.86 -11.06
N ASN A 33 1.09 -2.69 -12.30
CA ASN A 33 1.82 -1.90 -13.29
C ASN A 33 1.77 -0.42 -12.92
N GLU A 34 0.59 0.09 -12.57
CA GLU A 34 0.43 1.51 -12.20
C GLU A 34 1.17 1.83 -10.89
N PHE A 35 1.14 0.93 -9.91
CA PHE A 35 1.93 1.08 -8.69
C PHE A 35 3.44 1.12 -8.99
N ASN A 36 3.96 0.16 -9.79
CA ASN A 36 5.39 0.08 -10.10
C ASN A 36 5.91 1.25 -10.93
N LYS A 37 5.07 1.81 -11.82
CA LYS A 37 5.37 3.05 -12.55
C LYS A 37 5.40 4.29 -11.65
N LYS A 38 4.93 4.19 -10.40
CA LYS A 38 4.72 5.32 -9.48
C LYS A 38 3.79 6.36 -10.10
N SER A 39 2.79 5.86 -10.81
CA SER A 39 1.83 6.65 -11.56
C SER A 39 0.91 7.45 -10.63
N LYS A 40 0.26 8.47 -11.18
CA LYS A 40 -0.88 9.14 -10.51
C LYS A 40 -2.20 8.39 -10.74
N GLU A 41 -2.19 7.40 -11.62
CA GLU A 41 -3.33 6.53 -11.87
C GLU A 41 -3.65 5.68 -10.63
N VAL A 42 -4.93 5.33 -10.50
CA VAL A 42 -5.43 4.43 -9.47
C VAL A 42 -4.78 3.07 -9.63
N CYS A 43 -4.20 2.56 -8.55
CA CYS A 43 -3.59 1.24 -8.48
C CYS A 43 -4.26 0.31 -7.47
N TYR A 44 -5.10 0.82 -6.56
CA TYR A 44 -5.81 -0.01 -5.60
C TYR A 44 -7.17 0.58 -5.19
N ILE A 45 -8.17 -0.29 -5.05
CA ILE A 45 -9.46 0.03 -4.43
C ILE A 45 -9.83 -1.16 -3.51
N PRO A 46 -9.94 -0.94 -2.19
CA PRO A 46 -10.31 -1.97 -1.23
C PRO A 46 -11.77 -2.41 -1.39
N GLU A 47 -12.17 -3.49 -0.71
CA GLU A 47 -13.51 -4.05 -0.85
C GLU A 47 -14.59 -3.17 -0.22
N LEU A 48 -14.32 -2.67 0.99
CA LEU A 48 -15.31 -2.00 1.83
C LEU A 48 -15.29 -0.47 1.71
N SER A 49 -14.53 0.08 0.76
CA SER A 49 -14.44 1.51 0.51
C SER A 49 -14.26 1.80 -0.99
N ASP A 50 -14.83 2.91 -1.45
CA ASP A 50 -14.69 3.40 -2.83
C ASP A 50 -13.52 4.37 -3.00
N TYR A 51 -12.68 4.54 -1.97
CA TYR A 51 -11.47 5.34 -2.08
C TYR A 51 -10.51 4.71 -3.11
N LYS A 52 -10.01 5.56 -4.02
CA LYS A 52 -9.16 5.15 -5.13
C LYS A 52 -7.72 5.55 -4.83
N TYR A 53 -6.92 4.59 -4.38
CA TYR A 53 -5.52 4.82 -4.04
C TYR A 53 -4.64 4.78 -5.29
N ASN A 54 -3.71 5.73 -5.39
CA ASN A 54 -2.57 5.69 -6.29
C ASN A 54 -1.27 5.47 -5.49
N TYR A 55 -0.13 5.38 -6.19
CA TYR A 55 1.17 5.17 -5.54
C TYR A 55 1.52 6.20 -4.46
N HIS A 56 1.19 7.48 -4.69
CA HIS A 56 1.51 8.56 -3.76
C HIS A 56 0.71 8.43 -2.46
N ASP A 57 -0.52 7.92 -2.51
CA ASP A 57 -1.29 7.63 -1.31
C ASP A 57 -0.58 6.58 -0.45
N PHE A 58 -0.18 5.44 -1.04
CA PHE A 58 0.62 4.43 -0.34
C PHE A 58 1.95 4.97 0.20
N PHE A 59 2.63 5.81 -0.58
CA PHE A 59 3.88 6.44 -0.17
C PHE A 59 3.69 7.38 1.04
N ASN A 60 2.60 8.13 1.06
CA ASN A 60 2.26 9.04 2.15
C ASN A 60 1.82 8.26 3.40
N ILE A 61 1.00 7.23 3.24
CA ILE A 61 0.61 6.31 4.33
C ILE A 61 1.86 5.67 4.95
N ALA A 62 2.83 5.28 4.12
CA ALA A 62 4.11 4.75 4.58
C ALA A 62 5.09 5.82 5.09
N LEU A 63 4.67 7.07 5.31
CA LEU A 63 5.49 8.18 5.79
C LEU A 63 6.79 8.36 4.98
N GLY A 64 6.67 8.25 3.66
CA GLY A 64 7.80 8.37 2.73
C GLY A 64 8.72 7.14 2.65
N ASN A 65 8.43 6.07 3.39
CA ASN A 65 9.19 4.83 3.32
C ASN A 65 8.75 4.00 2.11
N LYS A 66 9.52 4.08 1.01
CA LYS A 66 9.24 3.36 -0.25
C LYS A 66 9.13 1.84 -0.07
N ARG A 67 9.88 1.27 0.87
CA ARG A 67 9.87 -0.17 1.12
C ARG A 67 8.56 -0.57 1.80
N LEU A 68 8.17 0.15 2.83
CA LEU A 68 6.89 -0.07 3.52
C LEU A 68 5.71 0.19 2.56
N ALA A 69 5.76 1.23 1.73
CA ALA A 69 4.73 1.47 0.72
C ALA A 69 4.55 0.26 -0.21
N LYS A 70 5.65 -0.35 -0.65
CA LYS A 70 5.63 -1.56 -1.47
C LYS A 70 5.06 -2.76 -0.70
N GLU A 71 5.48 -2.95 0.55
CA GLU A 71 4.97 -4.02 1.41
C GLU A 71 3.45 -3.91 1.60
N LEU A 72 2.98 -2.71 1.98
CA LEU A 72 1.56 -2.42 2.13
C LEU A 72 0.82 -2.78 0.85
N PHE A 73 1.30 -2.29 -0.30
CA PHE A 73 0.67 -2.60 -1.58
C PHE A 73 0.69 -4.09 -1.90
N ASP A 74 1.79 -4.80 -1.69
CA ASP A 74 1.89 -6.21 -2.05
C ASP A 74 0.93 -7.07 -1.24
N VAL A 75 0.78 -6.78 0.06
CA VAL A 75 0.07 -7.65 1.01
C VAL A 75 -1.40 -7.29 1.22
N VAL A 76 -1.82 -6.02 1.02
CA VAL A 76 -3.24 -5.66 1.15
C VAL A 76 -4.11 -6.49 0.21
N ASP A 77 -5.17 -7.07 0.78
CA ASP A 77 -5.95 -8.12 0.13
C ASP A 77 -7.45 -7.80 0.05
N TRP A 78 -8.02 -7.15 1.07
CA TRP A 78 -9.40 -6.64 1.09
C TRP A 78 -9.53 -5.30 1.84
N GLN A 79 -8.73 -5.11 2.88
CA GLN A 79 -8.71 -3.93 3.75
C GLN A 79 -8.02 -2.71 3.12
N SER A 80 -8.29 -1.52 3.66
CA SER A 80 -7.55 -0.31 3.30
C SER A 80 -6.08 -0.39 3.73
N PRO A 81 -5.14 0.26 3.00
CA PRO A 81 -3.73 0.29 3.37
C PRO A 81 -3.44 0.83 4.78
N GLU A 82 -4.22 1.79 5.26
CA GLU A 82 -4.12 2.32 6.63
C GLU A 82 -4.45 1.25 7.67
N THR A 83 -5.50 0.45 7.43
CA THR A 83 -5.87 -0.66 8.32
C THR A 83 -4.75 -1.69 8.40
N TYR A 84 -4.12 -2.03 7.27
CA TYR A 84 -2.99 -2.95 7.28
C TYR A 84 -1.75 -2.35 7.96
N LEU A 85 -1.49 -1.04 7.79
CA LEU A 85 -0.44 -0.36 8.52
C LEU A 85 -0.67 -0.40 10.04
N ASP A 86 -1.90 -0.16 10.50
CA ASP A 86 -2.25 -0.26 11.92
C ASP A 86 -2.00 -1.66 12.48
N GLU A 87 -2.32 -2.71 11.70
CA GLU A 87 -2.01 -4.10 12.07
C GLU A 87 -0.50 -4.33 12.21
N LEU A 88 0.31 -3.82 11.27
CA LEU A 88 1.76 -3.88 11.32
C LEU A 88 2.36 -3.10 12.51
N ILE A 89 1.73 -2.01 12.91
CA ILE A 89 2.15 -1.27 14.13
C ILE A 89 1.80 -2.07 15.37
N ASN A 90 0.58 -2.59 15.44
CA ASN A 90 0.07 -3.34 16.60
C ASN A 90 0.79 -4.67 16.83
N ASN A 91 1.28 -5.31 15.77
CA ASN A 91 2.07 -6.55 15.89
C ASN A 91 3.59 -6.30 16.02
N GLY A 92 4.03 -5.03 16.03
CA GLY A 92 5.43 -4.65 16.23
C GLY A 92 6.32 -4.72 14.98
N ASN A 93 5.77 -5.00 13.80
CA ASN A 93 6.52 -5.03 12.54
C ASN A 93 6.86 -3.62 12.02
N VAL A 94 6.06 -2.61 12.39
CA VAL A 94 6.32 -1.20 12.07
C VAL A 94 6.37 -0.36 13.34
N LYS A 95 7.34 0.55 13.42
CA LYS A 95 7.39 1.61 14.44
C LYS A 95 7.40 2.97 13.77
N ILE A 96 6.61 3.91 14.29
CA ILE A 96 6.63 5.31 13.87
C ILE A 96 7.36 6.13 14.94
N VAL A 97 8.37 6.90 14.54
CA VAL A 97 9.09 7.86 15.40
C VAL A 97 9.35 9.13 14.60
N ASP A 98 8.98 10.29 15.15
CA ASP A 98 9.14 11.62 14.53
C ASP A 98 8.69 11.66 13.06
N ASP A 99 7.44 11.21 12.81
CA ASP A 99 6.82 11.12 11.48
C ASP A 99 7.61 10.29 10.45
N LYS A 100 8.41 9.32 10.92
CA LYS A 100 9.12 8.35 10.08
C LYS A 100 8.72 6.93 10.45
N ALA A 101 8.40 6.13 9.44
CA ALA A 101 8.09 4.71 9.60
C ALA A 101 9.35 3.83 9.44
N TYR A 102 9.59 2.97 10.41
CA TYR A 102 10.66 1.97 10.44
C TYR A 102 10.02 0.59 10.35
N PHE A 103 10.42 -0.20 9.35
CA PHE A 103 9.86 -1.52 9.06
C PHE A 103 10.88 -2.61 9.39
N ASN A 104 10.54 -3.49 10.34
CA ASN A 104 11.37 -4.63 10.75
C ASN A 104 10.95 -5.87 9.94
N ILE A 105 11.93 -6.55 9.36
CA ILE A 105 11.75 -7.87 8.75
C ILE A 105 12.74 -8.78 9.44
N ASN A 106 12.21 -9.84 10.05
CA ASN A 106 12.91 -11.03 10.58
C ASN A 106 13.04 -11.17 12.10
N GLY A 107 12.51 -10.27 12.93
CA GLY A 107 12.49 -10.51 14.39
C GLY A 107 13.86 -10.50 15.06
N ASP A 108 14.92 -10.16 14.32
CA ASP A 108 16.23 -9.81 14.85
C ASP A 108 16.31 -8.28 14.99
N ASP A 109 16.88 -7.87 16.12
CA ASP A 109 17.16 -6.50 16.57
C ASP A 109 16.01 -5.72 17.21
N VAL A 110 15.65 -6.17 18.41
CA VAL A 110 15.05 -5.32 19.46
C VAL A 110 16.05 -4.38 20.15
N ASP A 111 17.32 -4.32 19.74
CA ASP A 111 18.36 -3.52 20.43
C ASP A 111 19.32 -2.70 19.55
N ASP A 112 19.15 -2.64 18.22
CA ASP A 112 19.99 -1.78 17.35
C ASP A 112 19.19 -0.74 16.54
N TRP A 113 18.21 -0.11 17.19
CA TRP A 113 17.58 1.13 16.74
C TRP A 113 18.60 2.27 16.72
N LYS A 114 19.46 2.29 15.70
CA LYS A 114 20.23 3.47 15.33
C LYS A 114 19.39 4.26 14.32
N PRO A 115 18.91 5.48 14.65
CA PRO A 115 18.54 6.41 13.58
C PRO A 115 19.73 6.46 12.63
N SER A 116 19.49 6.29 11.33
CA SER A 116 20.54 6.38 10.32
C SER A 116 21.33 7.67 10.59
N LYS A 117 22.56 7.53 11.08
CA LYS A 117 23.50 8.64 11.18
C LYS A 117 23.83 9.03 9.75
N GLU A 118 23.06 9.97 9.24
CA GLU A 118 23.22 10.78 8.02
C GLU A 118 21.87 11.51 7.95
N PHE A 119 21.72 12.72 8.47
CA PHE A 119 22.32 13.95 7.99
C PHE A 119 22.65 14.91 9.16
N LEU A 120 23.94 15.16 9.38
CA LEU A 120 24.45 16.44 9.88
C LEU A 120 24.98 17.22 8.68
#